data_AF-A0A7S1HRW2-F1
#
_entry.id   AF-A0A7S1HRW2-F1
#
_cell.length_a   1.000
_cell.length_b   1.000
_cell.length_c   1.000
_cell.angle_alpha   90.00
_cell.angle_beta   90.00
_cell.angle_gamma   90.00
#
_symmetry.space_group_name_H-M   'P 1'
#
loop_
_entity.id
_entity.type
_entity.pdbx_description
1 polymer ?
#
loop_
_entity_poly.entity_id
_entity_poly.type
_entity_poly.pdbx_seq_one_letter_code
_entity_poly.pdbx_strand_id
1 'polypeptide(L)'
;MKELVVYQTPPVIHIYDVVEYGRRFYLQLAFTSDVGWCLHDPQPAVMTPNPYLLHHHRVSVQGLLAGDAERPTPSTGSILLRRILSDQLGVQTLIPVRFLWGLLPSALLRQYEFWQNPDESLMGCPRGADGRPTLLRVALVKEGPPDKSGHGCAPASAVVRRVGLRLAHK
;
A
#
# COMPACT_ATOMS: atom_id res chain seq x y z
N MET A 1 -10.30 12.37 -6.56
CA MET A 1 -9.02 12.85 -7.15
C MET A 1 -8.16 11.64 -7.44
N LYS A 2 -7.39 11.68 -8.53
CA LYS A 2 -6.49 10.59 -8.94
C LYS A 2 -5.05 11.09 -8.95
N GLU A 3 -4.10 10.21 -8.66
CA GLU A 3 -2.67 10.44 -8.79
C GLU A 3 -2.07 9.43 -9.79
N LEU A 4 -1.24 9.92 -10.72
CA LEU A 4 -0.56 9.09 -11.71
C LEU A 4 0.91 8.98 -11.36
N VAL A 5 1.42 7.75 -11.28
CA VAL A 5 2.84 7.45 -11.07
C VAL A 5 3.35 6.73 -12.30
N VAL A 6 4.40 7.29 -12.92
CA VAL A 6 5.00 6.76 -14.14
C VAL A 6 6.44 6.33 -13.84
N TYR A 7 6.72 5.05 -14.05
CA TYR A 7 8.05 4.48 -13.94
C TYR A 7 8.67 4.37 -15.33
N GLN A 8 9.94 4.75 -15.47
CA GLN A 8 10.66 4.65 -16.74
C GLN A 8 11.31 3.28 -16.93
N THR A 9 11.71 2.61 -15.84
CA THR A 9 12.43 1.33 -15.89
C THR A 9 12.04 0.47 -14.69
N PRO A 10 11.24 -0.60 -14.89
CA PRO A 10 10.52 -0.94 -16.12
C PRO A 10 9.45 0.12 -16.48
N PRO A 11 9.05 0.26 -17.76
CA PRO A 11 8.02 1.20 -18.16
C PRO A 11 6.64 0.71 -17.67
N VAL A 12 6.12 1.31 -16.60
CA VAL A 12 4.81 0.99 -16.04
C VAL A 12 4.13 2.23 -15.48
N ILE A 13 2.80 2.29 -15.63
CA ILE A 13 1.95 3.35 -15.10
C ILE A 13 1.08 2.77 -14.00
N HIS A 14 1.01 3.44 -12.87
CA HIS A 14 0.07 3.17 -11.80
C HIS A 14 -0.83 4.38 -11.57
N ILE A 15 -2.12 4.13 -11.37
CA ILE A 15 -3.10 5.16 -11.07
C ILE A 15 -3.69 4.85 -9.70
N TYR A 16 -3.64 5.85 -8.83
CA TYR A 16 -4.13 5.77 -7.46
C TYR A 16 -5.31 6.69 -7.24
N ASP A 17 -6.29 6.22 -6.48
CA ASP A 17 -7.31 7.06 -5.86
C ASP A 17 -6.70 7.76 -4.66
N VAL A 18 -6.89 9.08 -4.58
CA VAL A 18 -6.62 9.84 -3.35
C VAL A 18 -7.88 9.75 -2.48
N VAL A 19 -7.81 8.92 -1.44
CA VAL A 19 -8.94 8.57 -0.57
C VAL A 19 -8.76 9.19 0.81
N GLU A 20 -9.79 9.85 1.33
CA GLU A 20 -9.80 10.27 2.72
C GLU A 20 -10.07 9.07 3.65
N TYR A 21 -9.24 8.91 4.68
CA TYR A 21 -9.44 7.94 5.74
C TYR A 21 -8.94 8.49 7.07
N GLY A 22 -9.84 8.70 8.03
CA GLY A 22 -9.48 9.22 9.34
C GLY A 22 -8.87 10.63 9.30
N ARG A 23 -9.43 11.52 8.48
CA ARG A 23 -8.96 12.91 8.28
C ARG A 23 -7.53 13.01 7.72
N ARG A 24 -7.09 11.99 6.99
CA ARG A 24 -5.84 11.95 6.23
C ARG A 24 -6.13 11.42 4.84
N PHE A 25 -5.31 11.79 3.86
CA PHE A 25 -5.41 11.28 2.51
C PHE A 25 -4.42 10.13 2.30
N TYR A 26 -4.87 9.07 1.64
CA TYR A 26 -4.07 7.90 1.29
C TYR A 26 -4.23 7.59 -0.19
N LEU A 27 -3.16 7.04 -0.77
CA LEU A 27 -3.20 6.46 -2.11
C LEU A 27 -3.74 5.04 -2.04
N GLN A 28 -4.73 4.74 -2.88
CA GLN A 28 -5.28 3.40 -3.06
C GLN A 28 -5.17 3.01 -4.53
N LEU A 29 -4.50 1.89 -4.83
CA LEU A 29 -4.27 1.47 -6.22
C LEU A 29 -5.60 1.21 -6.94
N ALA A 30 -5.84 1.94 -8.03
CA ALA A 30 -7.04 1.83 -8.86
C ALA A 30 -6.73 1.10 -10.18
N PHE A 31 -5.56 1.36 -10.78
CA PHE A 31 -5.16 0.76 -12.05
C PHE A 31 -3.64 0.58 -12.18
N THR A 32 -3.22 -0.42 -12.96
CA THR A 32 -1.84 -0.59 -13.45
C THR A 32 -1.82 -0.97 -14.93
N SER A 33 -0.87 -0.42 -15.70
CA SER A 33 -0.69 -0.80 -17.11
C SER A 33 -0.05 -2.19 -17.28
N ASP A 34 0.66 -2.69 -16.27
CA ASP A 34 1.23 -4.03 -16.23
C ASP A 34 1.21 -4.57 -14.80
N VAL A 35 0.54 -5.71 -14.61
CA VAL A 35 0.42 -6.38 -13.31
C VAL A 35 1.71 -7.11 -12.92
N GLY A 36 2.56 -7.49 -13.88
CA GLY A 36 3.84 -8.15 -13.60
C GLY A 36 4.85 -7.24 -12.87
N TRP A 37 4.67 -5.93 -13.01
CA TRP A 37 5.48 -4.90 -12.34
C TRP A 37 4.76 -4.22 -11.18
N CYS A 38 3.62 -4.75 -10.74
CA CYS A 38 2.85 -4.22 -9.64
C CYS A 38 2.98 -5.14 -8.42
N LEU A 39 3.34 -4.60 -7.25
CA LEU A 39 3.60 -5.43 -6.05
C LEU A 39 2.33 -5.99 -5.38
N HIS A 40 1.15 -5.61 -5.85
CA HIS A 40 -0.13 -6.24 -5.52
C HIS A 40 -1.17 -5.79 -6.56
N ASP A 41 -2.05 -6.69 -6.98
CA ASP A 41 -3.09 -6.36 -7.95
C ASP A 41 -4.09 -5.32 -7.40
N PRO A 42 -4.56 -4.36 -8.22
CA PRO A 42 -5.70 -3.53 -7.82
C PRO A 42 -6.91 -4.43 -7.55
N GLN A 43 -7.77 -4.03 -6.62
CA GLN A 43 -8.94 -4.85 -6.27
C GLN A 43 -9.84 -5.02 -7.50
N PRO A 44 -10.09 -6.26 -7.97
CA PRO A 44 -11.01 -6.48 -9.06
C PRO A 44 -12.42 -6.19 -8.54
N ALA A 45 -12.97 -5.04 -8.88
CA ALA A 45 -14.35 -4.71 -8.53
C ALA A 45 -15.32 -5.66 -9.25
N VAL A 46 -14.95 -6.02 -10.47
CA VAL A 46 -15.58 -6.97 -11.38
C VAL A 46 -14.44 -7.42 -12.31
N MET A 47 -14.41 -8.67 -12.79
CA MET A 47 -13.54 -9.06 -13.92
C MET A 47 -14.06 -8.43 -15.23
N THR A 48 -14.26 -7.11 -15.23
CA THR A 48 -14.55 -6.34 -16.43
C THR A 48 -13.24 -6.12 -17.16
N PRO A 49 -13.09 -6.62 -18.38
CA PRO A 49 -11.92 -6.32 -19.18
C PRO A 49 -11.79 -4.81 -19.32
N ASN A 50 -10.61 -4.27 -19.00
CA ASN A 50 -10.38 -2.84 -19.17
C ASN A 50 -10.43 -2.49 -20.67
N PRO A 51 -11.36 -1.64 -21.14
CA PRO A 51 -11.59 -1.40 -22.56
C PRO A 51 -10.37 -0.83 -23.29
N TYR A 52 -9.48 -0.14 -22.57
CA TYR A 52 -8.24 0.41 -23.10
C TYR A 52 -7.16 -0.66 -23.35
N LEU A 53 -7.29 -1.84 -22.74
CA LEU A 53 -6.39 -2.98 -22.94
C LEU A 53 -7.00 -4.05 -23.88
N LEU A 54 -8.21 -3.80 -24.41
CA LEU A 54 -8.92 -4.72 -25.31
C LEU A 54 -8.53 -4.60 -26.78
N HIS A 55 -7.84 -3.54 -27.19
CA HIS A 55 -7.62 -3.21 -28.61
C HIS A 55 -6.69 -4.18 -29.37
N HIS A 56 -6.10 -5.17 -28.69
CA HIS A 56 -5.18 -6.15 -29.30
C HIS A 56 -5.74 -7.58 -29.34
N HIS A 57 -6.97 -7.80 -29.81
CA HIS A 57 -7.56 -9.12 -30.15
C HIS A 57 -7.36 -10.28 -29.14
N ARG A 58 -7.00 -9.98 -27.89
CA ARG A 58 -6.75 -10.90 -26.81
C ARG A 58 -7.15 -10.17 -25.54
N VAL A 59 -8.20 -10.67 -24.88
CA VAL A 59 -8.38 -10.40 -23.45
C VAL A 59 -7.17 -11.04 -22.78
N SER A 60 -6.11 -10.26 -22.56
CA SER A 60 -4.96 -10.74 -21.82
C SER A 60 -5.37 -10.83 -20.34
N VAL A 61 -4.82 -11.81 -19.63
CA VAL A 61 -5.00 -11.91 -18.17
C VAL A 61 -4.60 -10.59 -17.49
N GLN A 62 -3.63 -9.88 -18.05
CA GLN A 62 -3.23 -8.54 -17.59
C GLN A 62 -4.39 -7.54 -17.65
N GLY A 63 -5.16 -7.49 -18.75
CA GLY A 63 -6.29 -6.56 -18.89
C GLY A 63 -7.46 -6.83 -17.94
N LEU A 64 -7.58 -8.05 -17.40
CA LEU A 64 -8.59 -8.41 -16.40
C LEU A 64 -8.16 -8.08 -14.96
N LEU A 65 -6.85 -8.00 -14.72
CA LEU A 65 -6.26 -7.76 -13.40
C LEU A 65 -5.75 -6.32 -13.23
N ALA A 66 -5.71 -5.55 -14.32
CA ALA A 66 -5.19 -4.19 -14.37
C ALA A 66 -6.03 -3.16 -13.59
N GLY A 67 -7.25 -3.48 -13.19
CA GLY A 67 -8.14 -2.55 -12.49
C GLY A 67 -8.84 -1.54 -13.42
N ASP A 68 -9.42 -0.51 -12.82
CA ASP A 68 -10.25 0.49 -13.51
C ASP A 68 -9.91 1.90 -13.00
N ALA A 69 -9.28 2.69 -13.87
CA ALA A 69 -8.85 4.05 -13.59
C ALA A 69 -10.03 5.03 -13.47
N GLU A 70 -11.12 4.77 -14.20
CA GLU A 70 -12.29 5.65 -14.27
C GLU A 70 -13.30 5.37 -13.17
N ARG A 71 -13.10 4.28 -12.41
CA ARG A 71 -13.97 3.91 -11.30
C ARG A 71 -14.12 5.09 -10.32
N PRO A 72 -15.36 5.51 -10.01
CA PRO A 72 -15.60 6.53 -9.01
C PRO A 72 -15.19 6.04 -7.62
N THR A 73 -14.51 6.91 -6.86
CA THR A 73 -14.18 6.66 -5.47
C THR A 73 -15.32 7.16 -4.57
N PRO A 74 -16.11 6.28 -3.92
CA PRO A 74 -17.21 6.73 -3.08
C PRO A 74 -16.69 7.37 -1.79
N SER A 75 -17.27 8.50 -1.40
CA SER A 75 -17.05 9.06 -0.06
C SER A 75 -17.73 8.15 0.96
N THR A 76 -16.93 7.55 1.85
CA THR A 76 -17.40 6.59 2.86
C THR A 76 -16.89 7.00 4.23
N GLY A 77 -17.69 6.77 5.28
CA GLY A 77 -17.22 6.94 6.65
C GLY A 77 -15.99 6.08 6.94
N SER A 78 -15.10 6.57 7.81
CA SER A 78 -13.87 5.88 8.18
C SER A 78 -13.71 5.76 9.69
N ILE A 79 -13.10 4.67 10.13
CA ILE A 79 -12.77 4.39 11.53
C ILE A 79 -11.26 4.24 11.63
N LEU A 80 -10.63 4.97 12.54
CA LEU A 80 -9.22 4.80 12.87
C LEU A 80 -9.07 3.87 14.08
N LEU A 81 -8.25 2.85 13.92
CA LEU A 81 -7.80 2.02 15.04
C LEU A 81 -6.41 2.49 15.48
N ARG A 82 -6.26 2.74 16.78
CA ARG A 82 -5.00 3.18 17.39
C ARG A 82 -4.68 2.30 18.60
N ARG A 83 -3.38 2.10 18.86
CA ARG A 83 -2.90 1.38 20.03
C ARG A 83 -1.68 2.05 20.64
N ILE A 84 -1.43 1.75 21.92
CA ILE A 84 -0.23 2.15 22.65
C ILE A 84 0.34 0.86 23.25
N LEU A 85 1.57 0.51 22.87
CA LEU A 85 2.25 -0.69 23.38
C LEU A 85 3.23 -0.38 24.51
N SER A 86 3.90 0.77 24.41
CA SER A 86 4.81 1.32 25.42
C SER A 86 5.02 2.80 25.16
N ASP A 87 5.46 3.55 26.16
CA ASP A 87 5.78 4.98 26.03
C ASP A 87 6.88 5.24 24.98
N GLN A 88 7.81 4.30 24.81
CA GLN A 88 8.92 4.42 23.84
C GLN A 88 8.45 4.32 22.38
N LEU A 89 7.41 3.53 22.11
CA LEU A 89 6.89 3.33 20.75
C LEU A 89 5.81 4.34 20.36
N GLY A 90 5.25 5.04 21.35
CA GLY A 90 4.18 6.01 21.14
C GLY A 90 2.88 5.40 20.63
N VAL A 91 2.04 6.26 20.02
CA VAL A 91 0.74 5.88 19.48
C VAL A 91 0.90 5.34 18.07
N GLN A 92 0.52 4.09 17.86
CA GLN A 92 0.49 3.47 16.53
C GLN A 92 -0.91 3.50 15.94
N THR A 93 -1.02 3.71 14.63
CA THR A 93 -2.29 3.71 13.89
C THR A 93 -2.32 2.55 12.90
N LEU A 94 -3.39 1.77 12.88
CA LEU A 94 -3.57 0.68 11.91
C LEU A 94 -3.70 1.25 10.50
N ILE A 95 -2.92 0.72 9.56
CA ILE A 95 -3.00 1.03 8.14
C ILE A 95 -3.71 -0.10 7.41
N PRO A 96 -4.90 0.13 6.84
CA PRO A 96 -5.56 -0.83 5.98
C PRO A 96 -4.67 -1.25 4.80
N VAL A 97 -4.58 -2.55 4.54
CA VAL A 97 -3.68 -3.12 3.52
C VAL A 97 -3.93 -2.59 2.11
N ARG A 98 -5.16 -2.11 1.81
CA ARG A 98 -5.51 -1.51 0.52
C ARG A 98 -4.74 -0.24 0.18
N PHE A 99 -4.24 0.48 1.19
CA PHE A 99 -3.37 1.64 1.01
C PHE A 99 -1.91 1.27 0.74
N LEU A 100 -1.60 -0.03 0.74
CA LEU A 100 -0.26 -0.56 0.48
C LEU A 100 -0.22 -1.42 -0.80
N TRP A 101 -1.33 -1.49 -1.54
CA TRP A 101 -1.38 -2.18 -2.82
C TRP A 101 -0.53 -1.45 -3.87
N GLY A 102 0.19 -2.23 -4.67
CA GLY A 102 1.23 -1.73 -5.58
C GLY A 102 2.53 -1.29 -4.88
N LEU A 103 2.53 -1.09 -3.56
CA LEU A 103 3.72 -0.65 -2.79
C LEU A 103 4.45 -1.80 -2.09
N LEU A 104 3.72 -2.81 -1.60
CA LEU A 104 4.28 -3.96 -0.91
C LEU A 104 3.84 -5.28 -1.55
N PRO A 105 4.71 -6.31 -1.60
CA PRO A 105 4.37 -7.62 -2.12
C PRO A 105 3.14 -8.25 -1.46
N SER A 106 2.25 -8.86 -2.25
CA SER A 106 1.04 -9.54 -1.76
C SER A 106 1.29 -10.58 -0.67
N ALA A 107 2.44 -11.27 -0.72
CA ALA A 107 2.81 -12.23 0.32
C ALA A 107 2.96 -11.58 1.70
N LEU A 108 3.50 -10.36 1.77
CA LEU A 108 3.67 -9.62 3.02
C LEU A 108 2.33 -9.06 3.51
N LEU A 109 1.51 -8.53 2.59
CA LEU A 109 0.20 -7.97 2.91
C LEU A 109 -0.77 -9.02 3.47
N ARG A 110 -0.64 -10.28 3.04
CA ARG A 110 -1.43 -11.41 3.58
C ARG A 110 -0.95 -11.87 4.95
N GLN A 111 0.36 -11.86 5.20
CA GLN A 111 0.94 -12.43 6.43
C GLN A 111 0.94 -11.44 7.60
N TYR A 112 0.94 -10.14 7.32
CA TYR A 112 1.14 -9.11 8.34
C TYR A 112 0.00 -8.07 8.36
N GLU A 113 -0.21 -7.52 9.55
CA GLU A 113 -1.01 -6.33 9.80
C GLU A 113 -0.09 -5.13 10.05
N PHE A 114 -0.36 -4.02 9.39
CA PHE A 114 0.56 -2.88 9.33
C PHE A 114 0.11 -1.77 10.26
N TRP A 115 1.03 -1.35 11.13
CA TRP A 115 0.84 -0.28 12.11
C TRP A 115 1.83 0.84 11.81
N GLN A 116 1.33 2.05 11.60
CA GLN A 116 2.15 3.24 11.40
C GLN A 116 2.57 3.84 12.75
N ASN A 117 3.86 4.13 12.87
CA ASN A 117 4.48 4.80 13.99
C ASN A 117 4.39 6.33 13.87
N PRO A 118 4.66 7.09 14.95
CA PRO A 118 4.74 8.56 14.89
C PRO A 118 5.78 9.10 13.91
N ASP A 119 6.85 8.34 13.64
CA ASP A 119 7.91 8.68 12.69
C ASP A 119 7.60 8.29 11.23
N GLU A 120 6.33 7.98 10.93
CA GLU A 120 5.81 7.53 9.63
C GLU A 120 6.25 6.12 9.19
N SER A 121 7.17 5.47 9.91
CA SER A 121 7.57 4.09 9.62
C SER A 121 6.43 3.10 9.87
N LEU A 122 6.41 1.98 9.15
CA LEU A 122 5.42 0.93 9.35
C LEU A 122 6.05 -0.28 10.05
N MET A 123 5.27 -0.87 10.94
CA MET A 123 5.53 -2.16 11.57
C MET A 123 4.49 -3.18 11.11
N GLY A 124 4.94 -4.26 10.47
CA GLY A 124 4.11 -5.41 10.16
C GLY A 124 4.14 -6.42 11.30
N CYS A 125 3.00 -6.64 11.95
CA CYS A 125 2.79 -7.67 12.97
C CYS A 125 2.15 -8.92 12.32
N PRO A 126 2.63 -10.14 12.57
CA PRO A 126 2.03 -11.35 12.01
C PRO A 126 0.54 -11.48 12.37
N ARG A 127 -0.28 -11.91 11.41
CA ARG A 127 -1.73 -12.15 11.64
C ARG A 127 -2.02 -13.48 12.35
N GLY A 128 -1.03 -14.36 12.49
CA GLY A 128 -1.15 -15.66 13.14
C GLY A 128 0.12 -16.04 13.89
N ALA A 129 0.05 -17.11 14.68
CA ALA A 129 1.14 -17.60 15.52
C ALA A 129 2.10 -18.58 14.80
N ASP A 130 1.93 -18.77 13.50
CA ASP A 130 2.61 -19.85 12.78
C ASP A 130 4.05 -19.48 12.44
N GLY A 131 4.99 -20.09 13.18
CA GLY A 131 6.43 -20.02 12.91
C GLY A 131 7.22 -19.21 13.94
N ARG A 132 8.49 -18.94 13.61
CA ARG A 132 9.34 -18.10 14.46
C ARG A 132 8.75 -16.69 14.49
N PRO A 133 8.64 -16.03 15.66
CA PRO A 133 8.05 -14.71 15.74
C PRO A 133 8.93 -13.75 14.94
N THR A 134 8.37 -13.16 13.88
CA THR A 134 9.05 -12.16 13.06
C THR A 134 8.20 -10.90 12.95
N LEU A 135 8.85 -9.76 12.75
CA LEU A 135 8.18 -8.50 12.41
C LEU A 135 8.67 -8.03 11.04
N LEU A 136 7.85 -7.29 10.34
CA LEU A 136 8.32 -6.44 9.24
C LEU A 136 8.57 -5.03 9.76
N ARG A 137 9.70 -4.45 9.38
CA ARG A 137 9.97 -3.03 9.53
C ARG A 137 10.03 -2.41 8.14
N VAL A 138 9.20 -1.41 7.91
CA VAL A 138 9.19 -0.60 6.69
C VAL A 138 9.67 0.79 7.09
N ALA A 139 10.91 1.11 6.73
CA ALA A 139 11.49 2.42 6.98
C ALA A 139 11.40 3.26 5.70
N LEU A 140 10.95 4.51 5.83
CA LEU A 140 10.94 5.47 4.74
C LEU A 140 12.29 6.18 4.67
N VAL A 141 12.83 6.30 3.47
CA VAL A 141 13.97 7.13 3.12
C VAL A 141 13.42 8.31 2.35
N LYS A 142 13.36 9.47 3.02
CA LYS A 142 12.83 10.71 2.43
C LYS A 142 13.83 11.25 1.41
N GLU A 143 13.35 11.53 0.21
CA GLU A 143 14.15 12.06 -0.88
C GLU A 143 13.71 13.50 -1.13
N GLY A 144 14.67 14.43 -1.18
CA GLY A 144 14.35 15.84 -1.42
C GLY A 144 13.65 16.57 -0.27
N PRO A 145 13.09 17.77 -0.53
CA PRO A 145 12.48 18.62 0.48
C PRO A 145 11.13 18.07 0.96
N PRO A 146 10.74 18.34 2.23
CA PRO A 146 9.46 17.90 2.76
C PRO A 146 8.28 18.61 2.08
N ASP A 147 7.21 17.87 1.83
CA ASP A 147 5.94 18.43 1.37
C ASP A 147 5.23 19.13 2.54
N LYS A 148 4.99 20.42 2.40
CA LYS A 148 4.29 21.26 3.39
C LYS A 148 2.80 21.46 3.07
N SER A 149 2.33 20.96 1.93
CA SER A 149 0.93 21.09 1.54
C SER A 149 0.00 20.15 2.31
N GLY A 150 0.55 19.15 3.00
CA GLY A 150 -0.20 18.15 3.75
C GLY A 150 -0.78 17.03 2.87
N HIS A 151 -0.43 16.99 1.59
CA HIS A 151 -0.88 15.97 0.64
C HIS A 151 0.04 14.73 0.60
N GLY A 152 1.24 14.81 1.18
CA GLY A 152 2.15 13.68 1.25
C GLY A 152 2.91 13.42 -0.05
N CYS A 153 3.06 14.43 -0.91
CA CYS A 153 3.67 14.30 -2.23
C CYS A 153 5.21 14.34 -2.22
N ALA A 154 5.84 14.29 -1.04
CA ALA A 154 7.30 14.28 -0.95
C ALA A 154 7.83 12.93 -1.45
N PRO A 155 8.85 12.93 -2.33
CA PRO A 155 9.39 11.67 -2.81
C PRO A 155 10.04 10.91 -1.65
N ALA A 156 9.81 9.60 -1.63
CA ALA A 156 10.42 8.71 -0.65
C ALA A 156 10.53 7.30 -1.23
N SER A 157 11.59 6.60 -0.84
CA SER A 157 11.73 5.16 -1.03
C SER A 157 11.49 4.43 0.29
N ALA A 158 11.16 3.14 0.22
CA ALA A 158 10.91 2.33 1.40
C ALA A 158 11.87 1.13 1.46
N VAL A 159 12.46 0.89 2.63
CA VAL A 159 13.26 -0.29 2.91
C VAL A 159 12.45 -1.24 3.79
N VAL A 160 12.10 -2.41 3.23
CA VAL A 160 11.35 -3.45 3.91
C VAL A 160 12.31 -4.51 4.45
N ARG A 161 12.29 -4.75 5.76
CA ARG A 161 13.12 -5.76 6.42
C ARG A 161 12.30 -6.67 7.31
N ARG A 162 12.51 -7.98 7.19
CA ARG A 162 12.00 -8.97 8.13
C ARG A 162 13.00 -9.14 9.27
N VAL A 163 12.53 -8.99 10.51
CA VAL A 163 13.36 -9.07 11.72
C VAL A 163 12.84 -10.21 12.58
N GLY A 164 13.72 -11.12 13.00
CA GLY A 164 13.39 -12.16 13.96
C GLY A 164 13.28 -11.57 15.37
N LEU A 165 12.20 -11.90 16.08
CA LEU A 165 12.05 -11.55 17.48
C LEU A 165 12.81 -12.57 18.33
N ARG A 166 13.71 -12.07 19.17
CA ARG A 166 14.26 -12.85 20.26
C ARG A 166 13.33 -12.67 21.45
N LEU A 167 12.68 -13.75 21.87
CA LEU A 167 12.00 -13.75 23.15
C LEU A 167 13.08 -13.56 24.22
N ALA A 168 12.99 -12.49 25.01
CA ALA A 168 13.84 -12.36 26.16
C ALA A 168 13.48 -13.50 27.12
N HIS A 169 14.44 -14.40 27.38
CA HIS A 169 14.31 -15.35 28.47
C HIS A 169 14.19 -14.52 29.75
N LYS A 170 13.05 -14.66 30.45
CA LYS A 170 12.85 -14.13 31.80
C LYS A 170 13.72 -14.89 32.78
#